data_AF-A0AAD9KUW0-F1
#
_entry.id   AF-A0AAD9KUW0-F1
#
_cell.length_a   1.000
_cell.length_b   1.000
_cell.length_c   1.000
_cell.angle_alpha   90.00
_cell.angle_beta   90.00
_cell.angle_gamma   90.00
#
_symmetry.space_group_name_H-M   'P 1'
#
loop_
_entity.id
_entity.type
_entity.pdbx_description
1 polymer ?
#
loop_
_entity_poly.entity_id
_entity_poly.type
_entity_poly.pdbx_seq_one_letter_code
_entity_poly.pdbx_strand_id
1 'polypeptide(L)'
;MRAEKGYIAVHSITCTGRLRWFPDTAGITCVQQCSSDFIGDGFCDPRNNQLFCNWDGGDCCQSTVSGGTVQPFPVTCVDDCSCRDPDAIENKKLNRVRAHFRHHHNIHTRKQRDI
;
A
#
# COMPACT_ATOMS: atom_id res chain seq x y z
N MET A 1 2.46 5.47 -16.79
CA MET A 1 3.32 4.84 -15.77
C MET A 1 2.66 5.08 -14.41
N ARG A 2 1.80 4.17 -13.94
CA ARG A 2 1.27 4.26 -12.56
C ARG A 2 2.26 3.52 -11.68
N ALA A 3 3.12 4.27 -10.99
CA ALA A 3 3.87 3.74 -9.86
C ALA A 3 2.85 3.17 -8.87
N GLU A 4 3.09 1.97 -8.38
CA GLU A 4 2.37 1.46 -7.23
C GLU A 4 2.57 2.48 -6.11
N LYS A 5 1.48 3.02 -5.56
CA LYS A 5 1.51 4.03 -4.50
C LYS A 5 1.98 3.38 -3.20
N GLY A 6 3.28 3.08 -3.13
CA GLY A 6 3.97 2.75 -1.90
C GLY A 6 4.29 4.06 -1.18
N TYR A 7 3.85 4.17 0.07
CA TYR A 7 4.23 5.29 0.94
C TYR A 7 5.54 4.94 1.64
N ILE A 8 6.50 5.86 1.64
CA ILE A 8 7.77 5.72 2.38
C ILE A 8 7.80 6.86 3.41
N ALA A 9 8.07 6.54 4.67
CA ALA A 9 8.21 7.54 5.72
C ALA A 9 9.45 8.41 5.45
N VAL A 10 9.23 9.73 5.34
CA VAL A 10 10.31 10.72 5.13
C VAL A 10 10.73 11.28 6.49
N HIS A 11 11.95 10.96 6.91
CA HIS A 11 12.51 11.39 8.20
C HIS A 11 13.41 12.63 8.08
N SER A 12 13.86 12.96 6.86
CA SER A 12 14.73 14.10 6.59
C SER A 12 14.53 14.60 5.17
N ILE A 13 14.59 15.91 4.96
CA ILE A 13 14.60 16.54 3.64
C ILE A 13 15.95 17.22 3.46
N THR A 14 16.67 16.88 2.40
CA THR A 14 18.02 17.40 2.13
C THR A 14 17.99 18.43 1.01
N CYS A 15 18.58 19.60 1.23
CA CYS A 15 18.90 20.53 0.14
C CYS A 15 20.23 20.13 -0.50
N THR A 16 20.22 19.89 -1.81
CA THR A 16 21.42 19.58 -2.58
C THR A 16 22.14 20.86 -3.02
N GLY A 17 23.44 20.78 -3.35
CA GLY A 17 24.19 21.91 -3.92
C GLY A 17 23.68 22.42 -5.28
N ARG A 18 22.67 21.76 -5.86
CA ARG A 18 21.94 22.19 -7.07
C ARG A 18 20.62 22.88 -6.76
N LEU A 19 20.39 23.31 -5.51
CA LEU A 19 19.15 23.94 -5.05
C LEU A 19 17.90 23.07 -5.29
N ARG A 20 18.06 21.75 -5.15
CA ARG A 20 16.94 20.78 -5.22
C ARG A 20 16.76 20.09 -3.87
N TRP A 21 15.52 19.88 -3.49
CA TRP A 21 15.14 19.08 -2.33
C TRP A 21 15.12 17.59 -2.69
N PHE A 22 15.66 16.77 -1.79
CA PHE A 22 15.55 15.31 -1.86
C PHE A 22 14.94 14.77 -0.56
N PRO A 23 13.86 13.97 -0.62
CA PRO A 23 13.05 13.70 -1.82
C PRO A 23 12.35 14.97 -2.35
N ASP A 24 11.80 14.89 -3.58
CA ASP A 24 11.04 15.99 -4.16
C ASP A 24 9.83 16.31 -3.26
N THR A 25 9.76 17.55 -2.79
CA THR A 25 8.70 18.03 -1.89
C THR A 25 7.32 17.94 -2.52
N ALA A 26 7.20 17.95 -3.85
CA ALA A 26 5.92 17.75 -4.54
C ALA A 26 5.32 16.35 -4.32
N GLY A 27 6.15 15.36 -3.96
CA GLY A 27 5.72 14.01 -3.63
C GLY A 27 5.47 13.80 -2.13
N ILE A 28 5.77 14.77 -1.27
CA ILE A 28 5.58 14.65 0.18
C ILE A 28 4.15 15.04 0.51
N THR A 29 3.43 14.14 1.18
CA THR A 29 2.07 14.37 1.67
C THR A 29 1.98 13.93 3.12
N CYS A 30 1.34 14.75 3.95
CA CYS A 30 1.03 14.35 5.33
C CYS A 30 -0.05 13.27 5.30
N VAL A 31 0.28 12.09 5.81
CA VAL A 31 -0.68 11.04 6.10
C VAL A 31 -1.07 11.14 7.57
N GLN A 32 -2.34 10.85 7.89
CA GLN A 32 -2.74 10.75 9.30
C GLN A 32 -1.98 9.59 9.96
N GLN A 33 -1.60 9.80 11.23
CA GLN A 33 -1.02 8.73 12.04
C GLN A 33 -2.05 7.63 12.27
N CYS A 34 -1.56 6.40 12.47
CA CYS A 34 -2.37 5.27 12.87
C CYS A 34 -2.90 5.48 14.29
N SER A 35 -4.09 4.95 14.58
CA SER A 35 -4.60 4.90 15.95
C SER A 35 -4.15 3.59 16.57
N SER A 36 -3.13 3.63 17.44
CA SER A 36 -2.50 2.44 18.03
C SER A 36 -3.49 1.51 18.72
N ASP A 37 -4.55 2.07 19.31
CA ASP A 37 -5.54 1.32 20.10
C ASP A 37 -6.46 0.46 19.22
N PHE A 38 -6.50 0.72 17.91
CA PHE A 38 -7.36 0.02 16.96
C PHE A 38 -6.56 -0.83 15.96
N ILE A 39 -5.24 -1.00 16.15
CA ILE A 39 -4.45 -1.87 15.28
C ILE A 39 -4.51 -3.30 15.82
N GLY A 40 -4.98 -4.25 15.03
CA GLY A 40 -4.99 -5.67 15.44
C GLY A 40 -6.03 -5.96 16.53
N ASP A 41 -7.08 -5.14 16.62
CA ASP A 41 -8.15 -5.28 17.61
C ASP A 41 -9.25 -6.27 17.18
N GLY A 42 -9.12 -6.83 15.97
CA GLY A 42 -10.05 -7.78 15.37
C GLY A 42 -11.14 -7.12 14.53
N PHE A 43 -11.17 -5.80 14.44
CA PHE A 43 -12.01 -5.03 13.55
C PHE A 43 -11.17 -4.38 12.45
N CYS A 44 -11.73 -4.31 11.24
CA CYS A 44 -11.12 -3.62 10.14
C CYS A 44 -11.47 -2.12 10.21
N ASP A 45 -10.47 -1.33 10.55
CA ASP A 45 -10.46 0.12 10.61
C ASP A 45 -9.91 0.74 9.32
N PRO A 46 -10.75 1.42 8.50
CA PRO A 46 -10.36 2.14 7.29
C PRO A 46 -9.13 3.04 7.41
N ARG A 47 -8.99 3.68 8.58
CA ARG A 47 -7.90 4.63 8.84
C ARG A 47 -6.57 3.90 9.01
N ASN A 48 -6.59 2.72 9.61
CA ASN A 48 -5.43 1.87 9.84
C ASN A 48 -5.22 0.86 8.70
N ASN A 49 -6.17 0.67 7.77
CA ASN A 49 -6.05 -0.18 6.58
C ASN A 49 -5.13 0.44 5.49
N GLN A 50 -3.89 0.75 5.90
CA GLN A 50 -2.85 1.36 5.07
C GLN A 50 -1.51 0.68 5.32
N LEU A 51 -0.62 0.74 4.32
CA LEU A 51 0.70 0.10 4.36
C LEU A 51 1.52 0.47 5.62
N PHE A 52 1.55 1.76 5.98
CA PHE A 52 2.35 2.25 7.11
C PHE A 52 1.71 1.95 8.48
N CYS A 53 0.46 1.49 8.50
CA CYS A 53 -0.24 0.97 9.67
C CYS A 53 -0.30 -0.56 9.66
N ASN A 54 0.54 -1.20 8.82
CA ASN A 54 0.60 -2.64 8.64
C ASN A 54 -0.77 -3.28 8.34
N TRP A 55 -1.57 -2.62 7.49
CA TRP A 55 -2.90 -3.08 7.08
C TRP A 55 -3.80 -3.42 8.25
N ASP A 56 -3.83 -2.50 9.23
CA ASP A 56 -4.60 -2.62 10.44
C ASP A 56 -4.27 -3.86 11.28
N GLY A 57 -2.97 -4.19 11.35
CA GLY A 57 -2.53 -5.41 12.02
C GLY A 57 -2.96 -6.70 11.30
N GLY A 58 -3.58 -6.60 10.12
CA GLY A 58 -4.12 -7.71 9.35
C GLY A 58 -5.64 -7.87 9.44
N ASP A 59 -6.37 -6.98 10.12
CA ASP A 59 -7.80 -7.19 10.40
C ASP A 59 -8.72 -7.01 9.17
N CYS A 60 -8.22 -6.37 8.12
CA CYS A 60 -8.97 -6.08 6.89
C CYS A 60 -8.90 -7.15 5.79
N CYS A 61 -8.16 -8.24 6.01
CA CYS A 61 -8.01 -9.31 5.02
C CYS A 61 -8.36 -10.66 5.64
N GLN A 62 -9.13 -11.48 4.91
CA GLN A 62 -9.65 -12.74 5.42
C GLN A 62 -8.53 -13.73 5.77
N SER A 63 -7.41 -13.66 5.04
CA SER A 63 -6.27 -14.56 5.26
C SER A 63 -5.33 -14.14 6.38
N THR A 64 -5.47 -12.92 6.92
CA THR A 64 -4.58 -12.37 7.95
C THR A 64 -5.31 -12.06 9.26
N VAL A 65 -6.61 -11.77 9.22
CA VAL A 65 -7.41 -11.48 10.42
C VAL A 65 -7.50 -12.69 11.34
N SER A 66 -7.43 -12.43 12.65
CA SER A 66 -7.63 -13.46 13.66
C SER A 66 -9.05 -14.04 13.55
N GLY A 67 -9.16 -15.37 13.37
CA GLY A 67 -10.45 -16.05 13.20
C GLY A 67 -10.99 -16.09 11.76
N GLY A 68 -10.27 -15.51 10.79
CA GLY A 68 -10.55 -15.71 9.36
C GLY A 68 -11.85 -15.10 8.85
N THR A 69 -12.46 -14.17 9.60
CA THR A 69 -13.65 -13.42 9.20
C THR A 69 -13.42 -11.93 9.49
N VAL A 70 -13.49 -11.09 8.47
CA VAL A 70 -13.32 -9.64 8.61
C VAL A 70 -14.54 -9.02 9.28
N GLN A 71 -14.32 -8.24 10.34
CA GLN A 71 -15.35 -7.46 11.03
C GLN A 71 -15.17 -5.97 10.73
N PRO A 72 -15.95 -5.33 9.85
CA PRO A 72 -15.74 -3.92 9.52
C PRO A 72 -16.14 -2.98 10.66
N PHE A 73 -15.33 -1.94 10.92
CA PHE A 73 -15.70 -0.83 11.79
C PHE A 73 -15.47 0.52 11.08
N PRO A 74 -16.53 1.33 10.87
CA PRO A 74 -17.93 1.07 11.19
C PRO A 74 -18.51 -0.04 10.32
N VAL A 75 -19.60 -0.68 10.77
CA VAL A 75 -20.29 -1.79 10.06
C VAL A 75 -20.71 -1.40 8.63
N THR A 76 -20.93 -0.11 8.36
CA THR A 76 -21.29 0.44 7.05
C THR A 76 -20.11 0.58 6.09
N CYS A 77 -18.92 0.18 6.50
CA CYS A 77 -17.72 0.29 5.69
C CYS A 77 -17.73 -0.72 4.54
N VAL A 78 -17.54 -0.22 3.31
CA VAL A 78 -17.56 -1.04 2.09
C VAL A 78 -16.19 -1.00 1.40
N ASP A 79 -15.89 0.09 0.69
CA ASP A 79 -14.68 0.18 -0.13
C ASP A 79 -13.39 0.36 0.69
N ASP A 80 -13.49 1.08 1.81
CA ASP A 80 -12.33 1.36 2.66
C ASP A 80 -11.91 0.21 3.59
N CYS A 81 -12.81 -0.76 3.79
CA CYS A 81 -12.54 -1.99 4.53
C CYS A 81 -12.22 -3.18 3.62
N SER A 82 -12.07 -2.94 2.33
CA SER A 82 -11.58 -3.96 1.41
C SER A 82 -10.16 -4.40 1.78
N CYS A 83 -9.83 -5.65 1.48
CA CYS A 83 -8.48 -6.16 1.71
C CYS A 83 -7.46 -5.46 0.81
N ARG A 84 -6.59 -4.64 1.41
CA ARG A 84 -5.56 -3.86 0.71
C ARG A 84 -4.15 -4.42 0.87
N ASP A 85 -3.95 -5.39 1.76
CA ASP A 85 -2.66 -6.04 1.96
C ASP A 85 -2.25 -6.80 0.67
N PRO A 86 -1.16 -6.38 -0.02
CA PRO A 86 -0.69 -7.07 -1.21
C PRO A 86 -0.17 -8.50 -0.92
N ASP A 87 0.22 -8.79 0.32
CA ASP A 87 0.79 -10.07 0.71
C ASP A 87 -0.25 -11.05 1.29
N ALA A 88 -1.49 -10.58 1.50
CA ALA A 88 -2.64 -11.42 1.78
C ALA A 88 -2.89 -12.43 0.65
N ILE A 89 -3.38 -13.62 1.00
CA ILE A 89 -3.53 -14.74 0.08
C ILE A 89 -4.48 -14.40 -1.08
N GLU A 90 -5.56 -13.67 -0.79
CA GLU A 90 -6.53 -13.16 -1.78
C GLU A 90 -5.90 -12.22 -2.82
N ASN A 91 -4.84 -11.51 -2.45
CA ASN A 91 -4.14 -10.56 -3.31
C ASN A 91 -2.86 -11.14 -3.95
N LYS A 92 -2.25 -12.18 -3.36
CA LYS A 92 -1.00 -12.81 -3.85
C LYS A 92 -1.09 -13.32 -5.28
N LYS A 93 -2.19 -13.98 -5.67
CA LYS A 93 -2.36 -14.50 -7.05
C LYS A 93 -2.45 -13.36 -8.07
N LEU A 94 -3.17 -12.29 -7.72
CA LEU A 94 -3.29 -11.09 -8.55
C LEU A 94 -1.93 -10.39 -8.72
N ASN A 95 -1.13 -10.33 -7.66
CA ASN A 95 0.18 -9.68 -7.71
C ASN A 95 1.21 -10.44 -8.55
N ARG A 96 1.17 -11.79 -8.56
CA ARG A 96 1.99 -12.60 -9.49
C ARG A 96 1.63 -12.32 -10.95
N VAL A 97 0.34 -12.21 -11.25
CA VAL A 97 -0.15 -11.89 -12.60
C VAL A 97 0.23 -10.46 -13.00
N ARG A 98 0.05 -9.47 -12.11
CA ARG A 98 0.47 -8.08 -12.34
C ARG A 98 1.98 -7.96 -12.56
N ALA A 99 2.78 -8.66 -11.76
CA ALA A 99 4.23 -8.71 -11.91
C ALA A 99 4.63 -9.33 -13.26
N HIS A 100 3.95 -10.40 -13.67
CA HIS A 100 4.14 -11.03 -14.97
C HIS A 100 3.83 -10.06 -16.13
N PHE A 101 2.68 -9.38 -16.10
CA PHE A 101 2.34 -8.39 -17.12
C PHE A 101 3.30 -7.19 -17.14
N ARG A 102 3.74 -6.68 -15.98
CA ARG A 102 4.78 -5.64 -15.91
C ARG A 102 6.08 -6.09 -16.55
N HIS A 103 6.50 -7.32 -16.30
CA HIS A 103 7.70 -7.89 -16.89
C HIS A 103 7.58 -7.95 -18.42
N HIS A 104 6.47 -8.48 -18.95
CA HIS A 104 6.24 -8.55 -20.39
C HIS A 104 6.12 -7.17 -21.06
N HIS A 105 5.42 -6.21 -20.45
CA HIS A 105 5.33 -4.83 -20.96
C HIS A 105 6.70 -4.13 -20.97
N ASN A 106 7.53 -4.36 -19.95
CA ASN A 106 8.90 -3.82 -19.91
C ASN A 106 9.83 -4.50 -20.94
N ILE A 107 9.59 -5.77 -21.30
CA ILE A 107 10.32 -6.44 -22.39
C ILE A 107 9.96 -5.83 -23.76
N HIS A 108 8.67 -5.62 -24.04
CA HIS A 108 8.22 -5.03 -25.31
C HIS A 108 8.74 -3.60 -25.50
N THR A 109 8.75 -2.79 -24.45
CA THR A 109 9.27 -1.40 -24.48
C THR A 109 10.80 -1.28 -24.47
N ARG A 110 11.53 -2.36 -24.15
CA ARG A 110 13.00 -2.43 -24.34
C ARG A 110 13.35 -2.81 -25.77
N LYS A 111 12.69 -3.82 -26.34
CA LYS A 111 12.88 -4.23 -27.76
C LYS A 111 12.62 -3.11 -28.77
N GLN A 112 11.82 -2.09 -28.43
CA GLN A 112 11.50 -0.96 -29.30
C GLN A 112 12.49 0.22 -29.21
N ARG A 113 13.51 0.13 -28.35
CA ARG A 113 14.57 1.14 -28.19
C ARG A 113 15.94 0.69 -28.74
N ASP A 114 16.02 -0.55 -29.24
CA ASP A 114 17.23 -1.16 -29.81
C ASP A 114 17.16 -1.28 -31.35
N ILE A 115 16.34 -0.44 -32.02
CA ILE A 115 16.30 -0.24 -33.49
C ILE A 115 16.51 1.25 -33.77
#